data_AF-A0AA35V3S7-F1
#
_entry.id   AF-A0AA35V3S7-F1
#
_cell.length_a   1.000
_cell.length_b   1.000
_cell.length_c   1.000
_cell.angle_alpha   90.00
_cell.angle_beta   90.00
_cell.angle_gamma   90.00
#
_symmetry.space_group_name_H-M   'P 1'
#
loop_
_entity.id
_entity.type
_entity.pdbx_description
1 polymer ?
#
loop_
_entity_poly.entity_id
_entity_poly.type
_entity_poly.pdbx_seq_one_letter_code
_entity_poly.pdbx_strand_id
1 'polypeptide(L)'
;MKKKSGLTWTWFLEKLYECVGDCQELTFVTDRVDAIRVSIENVFPHAHHGLCAFHLLGNIVHRFRKNDKTKVLLWRLVKAYKRNVFEELWYRFSSTRPQVVAYLSEIPRVKWTRAYSLSKWYNYMISNSAESMNALSVDAKKMPIIPLLEFFCRLSQEWCNKHRIEGGTGLPCGHVIMVLKHLKKTNFGHLAIDAYKMETYQSTYEEPVYPVLELCDWEIPAEMMVVKPR
;
A
#
# COMPACT_ATOMS: atom_id res chain seq x y z
N MET A 1 4.44 12.40 16.69
CA MET A 1 4.04 10.97 16.64
C MET A 1 4.87 10.19 17.65
N LYS A 2 4.24 9.49 18.61
CA LYS A 2 4.97 8.56 19.48
C LYS A 2 5.48 7.38 18.64
N LYS A 3 6.75 7.00 18.77
CA LYS A 3 7.27 5.75 18.19
C LYS A 3 6.50 4.58 18.81
N LYS A 4 5.71 3.86 18.01
CA LYS A 4 5.03 2.64 18.46
C LYS A 4 6.08 1.55 18.71
N SER A 5 5.93 0.80 19.79
CA SER A 5 6.83 -0.31 20.11
C SER A 5 6.62 -1.48 19.13
N GLY A 6 7.58 -2.41 19.06
CA GLY A 6 7.45 -3.63 18.25
C GLY A 6 6.18 -4.42 18.60
N LEU A 7 5.85 -4.50 19.90
CA LEU A 7 4.65 -5.18 20.39
C LEU A 7 3.34 -4.63 19.80
N THR A 8 3.23 -3.31 19.62
CA THR A 8 2.02 -2.72 19.01
C THR A 8 1.88 -3.08 17.53
N TRP A 9 3.01 -3.18 16.80
CA TRP A 9 2.99 -3.56 15.39
C TRP A 9 2.71 -5.05 15.19
N THR A 10 3.27 -5.90 16.04
CA THR A 10 2.98 -7.34 16.03
C THR A 10 1.50 -7.58 16.24
N TRP A 11 0.91 -7.02 17.31
CA TRP A 11 -0.54 -7.15 17.57
C TRP A 11 -1.41 -6.68 16.39
N PHE A 12 -1.07 -5.53 15.79
CA PHE A 12 -1.81 -5.04 14.62
C PHE A 12 -1.74 -6.01 13.44
N LEU A 13 -0.56 -6.58 13.18
CA LEU A 13 -0.37 -7.52 12.08
C LEU A 13 -1.05 -8.86 12.35
N GLU A 14 -1.11 -9.32 13.59
CA GLU A 14 -1.89 -10.51 13.98
C GLU A 14 -3.38 -10.30 13.69
N LYS A 15 -3.92 -9.12 14.06
CA LYS A 15 -5.31 -8.78 13.71
C LYS A 15 -5.54 -8.64 12.22
N LEU A 16 -4.56 -8.13 11.48
CA LEU A 16 -4.62 -8.11 10.03
C LEU A 16 -4.62 -9.53 9.45
N TYR A 17 -3.79 -10.42 9.99
CA TYR A 17 -3.70 -11.83 9.58
C TYR A 17 -5.04 -12.55 9.78
N GLU A 18 -5.74 -12.30 10.88
CA GLU A 18 -7.10 -12.83 11.12
C GLU A 18 -8.09 -12.42 10.00
N CYS A 19 -7.93 -11.22 9.42
CA CYS A 19 -8.81 -10.72 8.36
C CYS A 19 -8.43 -11.20 6.96
N VAL A 20 -7.14 -11.27 6.63
CA VAL A 20 -6.67 -11.50 5.24
C VAL A 20 -6.04 -12.87 5.02
N GLY A 21 -5.65 -13.57 6.09
CA GLY A 21 -4.94 -14.83 6.03
C GLY A 21 -3.59 -14.76 5.32
N ASP A 22 -3.05 -15.92 4.96
CA ASP A 22 -1.82 -16.01 4.16
C ASP A 22 -2.17 -15.96 2.66
N CYS A 23 -1.97 -14.78 2.07
CA CYS A 23 -2.20 -14.57 0.65
C CYS A 23 -0.91 -14.80 -0.16
N GLN A 24 -1.01 -15.63 -1.21
CA GLN A 24 0.10 -15.82 -2.13
C GLN A 24 0.51 -14.49 -2.77
N GLU A 25 1.82 -14.23 -2.86
CA GLU A 25 2.40 -12.98 -3.38
C GLU A 25 2.07 -11.71 -2.56
N LEU A 26 1.53 -11.84 -1.33
CA LEU A 26 1.27 -10.70 -0.45
C LEU A 26 2.51 -9.83 -0.30
N THR A 27 2.34 -8.52 -0.42
CA THR A 27 3.42 -7.56 -0.26
C THR A 27 3.05 -6.50 0.75
N PHE A 28 3.93 -6.30 1.72
CA PHE A 28 3.96 -5.10 2.55
C PHE A 28 4.90 -4.05 1.96
N VAL A 29 4.42 -2.81 1.81
CA VAL A 29 5.26 -1.66 1.48
C VAL A 29 5.22 -0.68 2.64
N THR A 30 6.34 -0.51 3.33
CA THR A 30 6.38 0.28 4.58
C THR A 30 7.50 1.31 4.55
N ASP A 31 7.53 2.17 5.56
CA ASP A 31 8.73 2.96 5.83
C ASP A 31 9.90 2.07 6.30
N ARG A 32 11.08 2.68 6.48
CA ARG A 32 12.29 2.00 6.98
C ARG A 32 12.33 2.00 8.51
N VAL A 33 11.31 1.44 9.17
CA VAL A 33 11.26 1.26 10.63
C VAL A 33 11.47 -0.21 10.99
N ASP A 34 12.51 -0.49 11.79
CA ASP A 34 12.88 -1.87 12.18
C ASP A 34 11.78 -2.62 12.92
N ALA A 35 11.02 -1.93 13.79
CA ALA A 35 9.92 -2.54 14.52
C ALA A 35 8.84 -3.13 13.60
N ILE A 36 8.55 -2.47 12.47
CA ILE A 36 7.58 -2.93 11.48
C ILE A 36 8.15 -4.11 10.71
N ARG A 37 9.40 -4.00 10.26
CA ARG A 37 10.11 -5.07 9.55
C ARG A 37 10.11 -6.38 10.34
N VAL A 38 10.53 -6.34 11.60
CA VAL A 38 10.58 -7.52 12.47
C VAL A 38 9.18 -8.09 12.71
N SER A 39 8.18 -7.23 12.90
CA SER A 39 6.80 -7.71 13.11
C SER A 39 6.24 -8.39 11.85
N ILE A 40 6.53 -7.90 10.65
CA ILE A 40 6.14 -8.54 9.38
C ILE A 40 6.84 -9.89 9.22
N GLU A 41 8.16 -9.95 9.45
CA GLU A 41 8.93 -11.19 9.35
C GLU A 41 8.40 -12.28 10.30
N ASN A 42 7.87 -11.89 11.46
CA ASN A 42 7.30 -12.81 12.44
C ASN A 42 5.87 -13.28 12.08
N VAL A 43 4.99 -12.35 11.68
CA VAL A 43 3.55 -12.65 11.46
C VAL A 43 3.26 -13.14 10.03
N PHE A 44 4.00 -12.63 9.04
CA PHE A 44 3.84 -12.95 7.62
C PHE A 44 5.19 -13.38 7.00
N PRO A 45 5.76 -14.53 7.40
CA PRO A 45 7.10 -14.95 6.96
C PRO A 45 7.21 -15.18 5.45
N HIS A 46 6.09 -15.46 4.78
CA HIS A 46 6.03 -15.69 3.33
C HIS A 46 5.69 -14.43 2.53
N ALA A 47 5.28 -13.34 3.19
CA ALA A 47 4.99 -12.10 2.50
C ALA A 47 6.27 -11.42 2.02
N HIS A 48 6.20 -10.83 0.84
CA HIS A 48 7.22 -9.93 0.37
C HIS A 48 7.17 -8.61 1.15
N HIS A 49 8.33 -7.99 1.33
CA HIS A 49 8.41 -6.71 2.01
C HIS A 49 9.29 -5.75 1.21
N GLY A 50 8.71 -4.63 0.80
CA GLY A 50 9.36 -3.52 0.13
C GLY A 50 9.36 -2.25 0.98
N LEU A 51 10.27 -1.34 0.65
CA LEU A 51 10.35 0.00 1.22
C LEU A 51 9.64 0.99 0.30
N CYS A 52 8.84 1.86 0.90
CA CYS A 52 8.18 2.95 0.22
C CYS A 52 9.22 3.92 -0.34
N ALA A 53 9.24 4.11 -1.66
CA ALA A 53 10.20 4.99 -2.31
C ALA A 53 9.97 6.47 -1.96
N PHE A 54 8.74 6.85 -1.61
CA PHE A 54 8.43 8.20 -1.13
C PHE A 54 9.12 8.49 0.21
N HIS A 55 9.01 7.59 1.18
CA HIS A 55 9.70 7.71 2.47
C HIS A 55 11.22 7.57 2.32
N LEU A 56 11.68 6.71 1.41
CA LEU A 56 13.11 6.59 1.08
C LEU A 56 13.67 7.92 0.55
N LEU A 57 12.94 8.60 -0.34
CA LEU A 57 13.30 9.94 -0.80
C LEU A 57 13.28 10.95 0.36
N GLY A 58 12.29 10.88 1.25
CA GLY A 58 12.23 11.71 2.45
C GLY A 58 13.48 11.57 3.32
N ASN A 59 13.93 10.34 3.56
CA ASN A 59 15.16 10.05 4.30
C ASN A 59 16.41 10.60 3.60
N ILE A 60 16.48 10.49 2.28
CA ILE A 60 17.57 11.07 1.47
C ILE A 60 17.58 12.60 1.59
N VAL A 61 16.42 13.25 1.47
CA VAL A 61 16.29 14.71 1.60
C VAL A 61 16.67 15.17 3.01
N HIS A 62 16.27 14.44 4.04
CA HIS A 62 16.64 14.73 5.42
C HIS A 62 18.16 14.60 5.64
N ARG A 63 18.78 13.53 5.16
CA ARG A 63 20.21 13.22 5.39
C ARG A 63 21.16 14.03 4.50
N PHE A 64 20.79 14.28 3.24
CA PHE A 64 21.66 14.85 2.22
C PHE A 64 21.19 16.20 1.69
N ARG A 65 20.18 16.80 2.32
CA ARG A 65 19.47 18.03 1.91
C ARG A 65 18.69 17.86 0.61
N LYS A 66 17.73 18.76 0.39
CA LYS A 66 16.89 18.77 -0.81
C LYS A 66 17.72 19.00 -2.06
N ASN A 67 17.49 18.19 -3.09
CA ASN A 67 18.11 18.33 -4.40
C ASN A 67 17.17 17.77 -5.49
N ASP A 68 16.68 18.64 -6.37
CA ASP A 68 15.66 18.24 -7.35
C ASP A 68 16.19 17.28 -8.42
N LYS A 69 17.47 17.41 -8.82
CA LYS A 69 18.12 16.44 -9.72
C LYS A 69 18.18 15.05 -9.09
N THR A 70 18.50 14.96 -7.79
CA THR A 70 18.52 13.69 -7.04
C THR A 70 17.15 13.07 -6.99
N LYS A 71 16.11 13.87 -6.71
CA LYS A 71 14.72 13.41 -6.72
C LYS A 71 14.32 12.83 -8.08
N VAL A 72 14.60 13.55 -9.17
CA VAL A 72 14.27 13.09 -10.54
C VAL A 72 14.99 11.79 -10.88
N LEU A 73 16.29 11.70 -10.61
CA LEU A 73 17.09 10.50 -10.91
C LEU A 73 16.65 9.30 -10.06
N LEU A 74 16.35 9.50 -8.77
CA LEU A 74 15.86 8.44 -7.90
C LEU A 74 14.52 7.90 -8.38
N TRP A 75 13.58 8.76 -8.79
CA TRP A 75 12.30 8.29 -9.33
C TRP A 75 12.46 7.48 -10.61
N ARG A 76 13.39 7.86 -11.49
CA ARG A 76 13.72 7.08 -12.69
C ARG A 76 14.29 5.71 -12.33
N LEU A 77 15.19 5.66 -11.34
CA LEU A 77 15.78 4.42 -10.82
C LEU A 77 14.72 3.47 -10.26
N VAL A 78 13.91 3.94 -9.32
CA VAL A 78 12.85 3.14 -8.67
C VAL A 78 11.87 2.58 -9.71
N LYS A 79 11.52 3.39 -10.72
CA LYS A 79 10.56 3.02 -11.78
C LYS A 79 11.14 2.14 -12.88
N ALA A 80 12.47 2.00 -12.96
CA ALA A 80 13.11 1.26 -14.04
C ALA A 80 12.57 -0.19 -14.07
N TYR A 81 12.00 -0.58 -15.21
CA TYR A 81 11.39 -1.90 -15.35
C TYR A 81 12.41 -2.99 -15.66
N LYS A 82 13.41 -2.68 -16.51
CA LYS A 82 14.45 -3.62 -16.91
C LYS A 82 15.73 -3.39 -16.10
N ARG A 83 16.44 -4.47 -15.75
CA ARG A 83 17.71 -4.41 -15.00
C ARG A 83 18.79 -3.63 -15.74
N ASN A 84 18.94 -3.81 -17.04
CA ASN A 84 19.93 -3.04 -17.83
C ASN A 84 19.68 -1.52 -17.77
N VAL A 85 18.42 -1.09 -17.87
CA VAL A 85 18.03 0.33 -17.74
C VAL A 85 18.32 0.83 -16.32
N PHE A 86 18.06 0.00 -15.29
CA PHE A 86 18.42 0.35 -13.92
C PHE A 86 19.92 0.54 -13.75
N GLU A 87 20.76 -0.39 -14.23
CA GLU A 87 22.22 -0.30 -14.07
C GLU A 87 22.80 0.93 -14.78
N GLU A 88 22.29 1.27 -15.97
CA GLU A 88 22.69 2.50 -16.69
C GLU A 88 22.37 3.76 -15.86
N LEU A 89 21.15 3.83 -15.31
CA LEU A 89 20.74 4.94 -14.45
C LEU A 89 21.56 4.96 -13.15
N TRP A 90 21.88 3.79 -12.60
CA TRP A 90 22.63 3.65 -11.35
C TRP A 90 24.06 4.13 -11.52
N TYR A 91 24.71 3.78 -12.64
CA TYR A 91 26.03 4.29 -13.00
C TYR A 91 26.03 5.83 -13.07
N ARG A 92 25.10 6.41 -13.83
CA ARG A 92 24.97 7.88 -13.94
C ARG A 92 24.70 8.55 -12.59
N PHE A 93 23.86 7.93 -11.76
CA PHE A 93 23.54 8.43 -10.43
C PHE A 93 24.76 8.36 -9.50
N SER A 94 25.58 7.31 -9.61
CA SER A 94 26.82 7.13 -8.85
C SER A 94 27.84 8.22 -9.16
N SER A 95 28.00 8.60 -10.42
CA SER A 95 28.89 9.70 -10.81
C SER A 95 28.42 11.06 -10.29
N THR A 96 27.10 11.25 -10.12
CA THR A 96 26.52 12.55 -9.75
C THR A 96 26.34 12.72 -8.23
N ARG A 97 25.98 11.64 -7.53
CA ARG A 97 25.57 11.62 -6.12
C ARG A 97 26.19 10.45 -5.35
N PRO A 98 27.53 10.32 -5.30
CA PRO A 98 28.19 9.15 -4.71
C PRO A 98 27.80 8.90 -3.25
N GLN A 99 27.59 9.95 -2.45
CA GLN A 99 27.17 9.80 -1.05
C GLN A 99 25.75 9.23 -0.89
N VAL A 100 24.84 9.53 -1.83
CA VAL A 100 23.46 8.98 -1.81
C VAL A 100 23.49 7.52 -2.27
N VAL A 101 24.34 7.21 -3.25
CA VAL A 101 24.56 5.85 -3.72
C VAL A 101 25.15 4.96 -2.64
N ALA A 102 26.14 5.44 -1.88
CA ALA A 102 26.67 4.70 -0.73
C ALA A 102 25.57 4.34 0.27
N TYR A 103 24.71 5.30 0.63
CA TYR A 103 23.56 5.06 1.50
C TYR A 103 22.55 4.06 0.92
N LEU A 104 22.24 4.16 -0.37
CA LEU A 104 21.31 3.24 -1.02
C LEU A 104 21.89 1.83 -1.19
N SER A 105 23.22 1.71 -1.24
CA SER A 105 23.92 0.42 -1.36
C SER A 105 23.84 -0.40 -0.08
N GLU A 106 23.60 0.25 1.08
CA GLU A 106 23.29 -0.43 2.35
C GLU A 106 21.92 -1.14 2.31
N ILE A 107 21.07 -0.83 1.33
CA ILE A 107 19.71 -1.34 1.23
C ILE A 107 19.63 -2.30 0.03
N PRO A 108 19.21 -3.57 0.23
CA PRO A 108 19.06 -4.52 -0.86
C PRO A 108 18.15 -3.95 -1.98
N ARG A 109 18.62 -3.99 -3.23
CA ARG A 109 17.90 -3.40 -4.38
C ARG A 109 16.48 -3.96 -4.56
N VAL A 110 16.29 -5.25 -4.24
CA VAL A 110 14.97 -5.90 -4.24
C VAL A 110 13.94 -5.17 -3.37
N LYS A 111 14.37 -4.48 -2.30
CA LYS A 111 13.47 -3.79 -1.37
C LYS A 111 12.91 -2.49 -1.92
N TRP A 112 13.57 -1.82 -2.86
CA TRP A 112 13.20 -0.44 -3.23
C TRP A 112 13.21 -0.16 -4.74
N THR A 113 13.46 -1.19 -5.57
CA THR A 113 13.53 -1.05 -7.03
C THR A 113 12.55 -1.99 -7.71
N ARG A 114 11.91 -1.51 -8.79
CA ARG A 114 11.03 -2.35 -9.60
C ARG A 114 11.79 -3.44 -10.35
N ALA A 115 12.94 -3.12 -10.93
CA ALA A 115 13.71 -4.04 -11.77
C ALA A 115 14.25 -5.29 -11.04
N TYR A 116 14.40 -5.22 -9.72
CA TYR A 116 14.92 -6.32 -8.89
C TYR A 116 13.87 -6.90 -7.95
N SER A 117 12.72 -6.25 -7.77
CA SER A 117 11.66 -6.79 -6.92
C SER A 117 11.18 -8.14 -7.45
N LEU A 118 10.93 -9.07 -6.52
CA LEU A 118 10.38 -10.39 -6.82
C LEU A 118 8.88 -10.33 -7.07
N SER A 119 8.21 -9.26 -6.63
CA SER A 119 6.77 -9.12 -6.76
C SER A 119 6.42 -8.09 -7.83
N LYS A 120 5.20 -8.19 -8.36
CA LYS A 120 4.65 -7.23 -9.32
C LYS A 120 4.19 -5.95 -8.61
N TRP A 121 5.12 -5.25 -7.97
CA TRP A 121 4.85 -3.93 -7.41
C TRP A 121 4.62 -2.95 -8.57
N TYR A 122 3.35 -2.69 -8.90
CA TYR A 122 2.97 -1.70 -9.92
C TYR A 122 3.26 -0.28 -9.39
N ASN A 123 2.27 0.62 -9.41
CA ASN A 123 2.45 2.01 -8.99
C ASN A 123 2.55 2.20 -7.46
N TYR A 124 2.30 1.15 -6.67
CA TYR A 124 2.22 1.19 -5.20
C TYR A 124 3.58 1.42 -4.50
N MET A 125 4.73 1.16 -5.15
CA MET A 125 6.05 1.51 -4.58
C MET A 125 6.25 3.01 -4.37
N ILE A 126 5.44 3.82 -5.07
CA ILE A 126 5.66 5.25 -5.30
C ILE A 126 4.46 6.06 -4.80
N SER A 127 3.35 5.39 -4.51
CA SER A 127 2.13 6.08 -4.14
C SER A 127 2.23 6.58 -2.70
N ASN A 128 1.85 7.84 -2.52
CA ASN A 128 1.68 8.47 -1.23
C ASN A 128 0.35 8.03 -0.58
N SER A 129 -0.18 6.83 -0.88
CA SER A 129 -1.54 6.42 -0.49
C SER A 129 -1.75 6.56 1.02
N ALA A 130 -0.76 6.14 1.81
CA ALA A 130 -0.78 6.31 3.26
C ALA A 130 -0.79 7.80 3.68
N GLU A 131 -0.03 8.67 3.01
CA GLU A 131 -0.01 10.11 3.31
C GLU A 131 -1.31 10.79 2.89
N SER A 132 -1.90 10.41 1.76
CA SER A 132 -3.20 10.90 1.31
C SER A 132 -4.30 10.52 2.31
N MET A 133 -4.33 9.26 2.74
CA MET A 133 -5.25 8.81 3.80
C MET A 133 -4.98 9.54 5.12
N ASN A 134 -3.71 9.78 5.47
CA ASN A 134 -3.37 10.53 6.67
C ASN A 134 -3.84 11.98 6.61
N ALA A 135 -3.70 12.65 5.47
CA ALA A 135 -4.14 14.02 5.25
C ALA A 135 -5.66 14.15 5.31
N LEU A 136 -6.40 13.18 4.77
CA LEU A 136 -7.86 13.16 4.82
C LEU A 136 -8.42 12.88 6.21
N SER A 137 -7.68 12.14 7.05
CA SER A 137 -8.14 11.68 8.36
C SER A 137 -7.66 12.53 9.55
N VAL A 138 -7.02 13.69 9.31
CA VAL A 138 -6.46 14.53 10.38
C VAL A 138 -7.50 14.89 11.44
N ASP A 139 -8.68 15.33 11.00
CA ASP A 139 -9.76 15.71 11.93
C ASP A 139 -10.57 14.51 12.40
N ALA A 140 -10.79 13.52 11.54
CA ALA A 140 -11.48 12.28 11.92
C ALA A 140 -10.78 11.58 13.10
N LYS A 141 -9.44 11.57 13.13
CA LYS A 141 -8.65 10.97 14.22
C LYS A 141 -8.85 11.64 15.59
N LYS A 142 -9.47 12.81 15.65
CA LYS A 142 -9.83 13.50 16.90
C LYS A 142 -11.21 13.09 17.42
N MET A 143 -11.98 12.34 16.63
CA MET A 143 -13.32 11.87 16.98
C MET A 143 -13.27 10.57 17.79
N PRO A 144 -14.35 10.21 18.51
CA PRO A 144 -14.50 8.88 19.11
C PRO A 144 -14.40 7.75 18.08
N ILE A 145 -14.21 6.52 18.57
CA ILE A 145 -13.93 5.35 17.71
C ILE A 145 -15.04 5.08 16.69
N ILE A 146 -16.31 5.23 17.06
CA ILE A 146 -17.45 4.96 16.17
C ILE A 146 -17.46 5.94 14.98
N PRO A 147 -17.48 7.28 15.17
CA PRO A 147 -17.39 8.23 14.05
C PRO A 147 -16.11 8.09 13.22
N LEU A 148 -15.00 7.69 13.84
CA LEU A 148 -13.75 7.44 13.12
C LEU A 148 -13.88 6.24 12.16
N LEU A 149 -14.52 5.15 12.61
CA LEU A 149 -14.78 3.98 11.76
C LEU A 149 -15.74 4.34 10.63
N GLU A 150 -16.84 5.04 10.93
CA GLU A 150 -17.79 5.52 9.93
C GLU A 150 -17.12 6.41 8.88
N PHE A 151 -16.21 7.30 9.30
CA PHE A 151 -15.43 8.13 8.38
C PHE A 151 -14.63 7.27 7.38
N PHE A 152 -13.91 6.25 7.85
CA PHE A 152 -13.13 5.38 6.97
C PHE A 152 -13.99 4.50 6.08
N CYS A 153 -15.11 3.99 6.60
CA CYS A 153 -16.10 3.24 5.82
C CYS A 153 -16.65 4.09 4.68
N ARG A 154 -17.14 5.30 4.99
CA ARG A 154 -17.66 6.24 3.98
C ARG A 154 -16.62 6.62 2.95
N LEU A 155 -15.40 6.95 3.38
CA LEU A 155 -14.32 7.32 2.47
C LEU A 155 -13.98 6.18 1.50
N SER A 156 -13.92 4.94 2.01
CA SER A 156 -13.66 3.76 1.18
C SER A 156 -14.79 3.50 0.20
N GLN A 157 -16.04 3.60 0.65
CA GLN A 157 -17.23 3.44 -0.20
C GLN A 157 -17.29 4.51 -1.29
N GLU A 158 -17.06 5.79 -0.96
CA GLU A 158 -17.02 6.88 -1.95
C GLU A 158 -15.91 6.67 -2.98
N TRP A 159 -14.72 6.24 -2.53
CA TRP A 159 -13.62 5.94 -3.43
C TRP A 159 -13.96 4.78 -4.37
N CYS A 160 -14.48 3.67 -3.84
CA CYS A 160 -14.93 2.52 -4.62
C CYS A 160 -16.04 2.91 -5.61
N ASN A 161 -17.04 3.67 -5.17
CA ASN A 161 -18.14 4.12 -6.01
C ASN A 161 -17.67 5.03 -7.15
N LYS A 162 -16.75 5.97 -6.86
CA LYS A 162 -16.20 6.88 -7.87
C LYS A 162 -15.36 6.13 -8.91
N HIS A 163 -14.55 5.17 -8.48
CA HIS A 163 -13.69 4.39 -9.37
C HIS A 163 -14.36 3.11 -9.86
N ARG A 164 -15.66 2.90 -9.56
CA ARG A 164 -16.45 1.76 -10.00
C ARG A 164 -16.51 1.65 -11.51
N ILE A 165 -16.50 2.76 -12.24
CA ILE A 165 -16.50 2.76 -13.71
C ILE A 165 -15.08 2.56 -14.26
N GLU A 166 -14.07 3.08 -13.56
CA GLU A 166 -12.66 2.96 -13.97
C GLU A 166 -12.06 1.58 -13.67
N GLY A 167 -12.52 0.90 -12.61
CA GLY A 167 -12.08 -0.44 -12.19
C GLY A 167 -13.11 -1.56 -12.37
N GLY A 168 -14.41 -1.25 -12.40
CA GLY A 168 -15.50 -2.25 -12.42
C GLY A 168 -15.97 -2.69 -13.80
N THR A 169 -15.28 -2.32 -14.87
CA THR A 169 -15.52 -2.95 -16.17
C THR A 169 -14.73 -4.26 -16.34
N GLY A 170 -13.80 -4.56 -15.43
CA GLY A 170 -12.83 -5.64 -15.62
C GLY A 170 -11.94 -5.44 -16.86
N LEU A 171 -12.00 -4.25 -17.48
CA LEU A 171 -11.30 -4.01 -18.72
C LEU A 171 -9.80 -3.90 -18.44
N PRO A 172 -8.96 -4.51 -19.31
CA PRO A 172 -7.54 -4.29 -19.26
C PRO A 172 -7.19 -2.79 -19.35
N CYS A 173 -6.02 -2.38 -18.86
CA CYS A 173 -5.60 -0.99 -19.01
C CYS A 173 -5.64 -0.54 -20.48
N GLY A 174 -5.79 0.77 -20.75
CA GLY A 174 -5.95 1.32 -22.10
C GLY A 174 -4.94 0.81 -23.14
N HIS A 175 -3.72 0.50 -22.72
CA HIS A 175 -2.70 -0.12 -23.57
C HIS A 175 -3.10 -1.52 -24.07
N VAL A 176 -3.64 -2.37 -23.19
CA VAL A 176 -4.06 -3.72 -23.52
C VAL A 176 -5.34 -3.68 -24.36
N ILE A 177 -6.27 -2.75 -24.10
CA ILE A 177 -7.43 -2.51 -24.98
C ILE A 177 -6.96 -2.15 -26.40
N MET A 178 -5.96 -1.28 -26.54
CA MET A 178 -5.41 -0.91 -27.85
C MET A 178 -4.76 -2.10 -28.57
N VAL A 179 -4.01 -2.94 -27.85
CA VAL A 179 -3.43 -4.18 -28.41
C VAL A 179 -4.54 -5.16 -28.82
N LEU A 180 -5.57 -5.37 -28.00
CA LEU A 180 -6.68 -6.27 -28.31
C LEU A 180 -7.48 -5.78 -29.53
N LYS A 181 -7.68 -4.46 -29.63
CA LYS A 181 -8.30 -3.82 -30.80
C LYS A 181 -7.46 -4.03 -32.05
N HIS A 182 -6.14 -3.90 -31.95
CA HIS A 182 -5.22 -4.19 -33.05
C HIS A 182 -5.28 -5.68 -33.46
N LEU A 183 -5.38 -6.58 -32.50
CA LEU A 183 -5.52 -8.03 -32.71
C LEU A 183 -6.94 -8.47 -33.07
N LYS A 184 -7.89 -7.53 -33.24
CA LYS A 184 -9.32 -7.79 -33.52
C LYS A 184 -9.98 -8.78 -32.55
N LYS A 185 -9.52 -8.82 -31.29
CA LYS A 185 -10.14 -9.64 -30.24
C LYS A 185 -11.25 -8.85 -29.54
N THR A 186 -12.49 -9.35 -29.65
CA THR A 186 -13.70 -8.71 -29.08
C THR A 186 -14.12 -9.28 -27.73
N ASN A 187 -13.67 -10.49 -27.37
CA ASN A 187 -13.92 -11.10 -26.07
C ASN A 187 -12.63 -11.05 -25.21
N PHE A 188 -12.64 -10.22 -24.19
CA PHE A 188 -11.54 -10.02 -23.24
C PHE A 188 -12.00 -10.05 -21.78
N GLY A 189 -13.23 -10.49 -21.51
CA GLY A 189 -13.73 -10.64 -20.13
C GLY A 189 -12.87 -11.59 -19.28
N HIS A 190 -12.22 -12.58 -19.93
CA HIS A 190 -11.26 -13.48 -19.29
C HIS A 190 -9.96 -12.80 -18.83
N LEU A 191 -9.68 -11.56 -19.26
CA LEU A 191 -8.52 -10.79 -18.82
C LEU A 191 -8.83 -9.93 -17.58
N ALA A 192 -10.10 -9.84 -17.18
CA ALA A 192 -10.49 -9.24 -15.92
C ALA A 192 -9.97 -10.10 -14.77
N ILE A 193 -9.35 -9.47 -13.78
CA ILE A 193 -9.05 -10.12 -12.50
C ILE A 193 -10.39 -10.47 -11.85
N ASP A 194 -10.50 -11.67 -11.26
CA ASP A 194 -11.77 -12.17 -10.68
C ASP A 194 -12.40 -11.17 -9.71
N ALA A 195 -11.60 -10.50 -8.87
CA ALA A 195 -12.05 -9.45 -7.95
C ALA A 195 -12.80 -8.27 -8.61
N TYR A 196 -12.69 -8.09 -9.93
CA TYR A 196 -13.40 -7.05 -10.69
C TYR A 196 -14.57 -7.60 -11.51
N LYS A 197 -14.89 -8.89 -11.40
CA LYS A 197 -16.08 -9.47 -12.03
C LYS A 197 -17.34 -9.06 -11.26
N MET A 198 -18.43 -8.84 -12.01
CA MET A 198 -19.73 -8.54 -11.43
C MET A 198 -20.23 -9.65 -10.50
N GLU A 199 -19.94 -10.91 -10.83
CA GLU A 199 -20.29 -12.08 -10.01
C GLU A 199 -19.63 -12.00 -8.62
N THR A 200 -18.32 -11.73 -8.57
CA THR A 200 -17.55 -11.57 -7.32
C THR A 200 -17.99 -10.35 -6.53
N TYR A 201 -18.36 -9.26 -7.22
CA TYR A 201 -18.94 -8.10 -6.56
C TYR A 201 -20.28 -8.47 -5.91
N GLN A 202 -21.18 -9.15 -6.64
CA GLN A 202 -22.48 -9.57 -6.12
C GLN A 202 -22.36 -10.53 -4.93
N SER A 203 -21.44 -11.49 -4.99
CA SER A 203 -21.22 -12.42 -3.88
C SER A 203 -20.71 -11.73 -2.61
N THR A 204 -20.01 -10.59 -2.75
CA THR A 204 -19.55 -9.80 -1.59
C THR A 204 -20.72 -9.19 -0.80
N TYR A 205 -21.89 -9.01 -1.43
CA TYR A 205 -23.09 -8.45 -0.81
C TYR A 205 -24.24 -9.49 -0.69
N GLU A 206 -23.95 -10.76 -0.92
CA GLU A 206 -24.94 -11.83 -0.79
C GLU A 206 -25.33 -12.07 0.68
N GLU A 207 -24.37 -11.93 1.59
CA GLU A 207 -24.64 -11.95 3.02
C GLU A 207 -25.21 -10.61 3.50
N PRO A 208 -26.32 -10.62 4.26
CA PRO A 208 -26.89 -9.41 4.82
C PRO A 208 -25.93 -8.80 5.84
N VAL A 209 -25.42 -7.61 5.55
CA VAL A 209 -24.73 -6.78 6.54
C VAL A 209 -25.79 -6.13 7.42
N TYR A 210 -25.98 -6.68 8.62
CA TYR A 210 -26.86 -6.06 9.61
C TYR A 210 -26.27 -4.73 10.09
N PRO A 211 -27.09 -3.67 10.22
CA PRO A 211 -26.62 -2.45 10.84
C PRO A 211 -26.10 -2.75 12.26
N VAL A 212 -25.05 -2.04 12.66
CA VAL A 212 -24.56 -2.09 14.04
C VAL A 212 -25.74 -1.73 14.94
N LEU A 213 -26.04 -2.59 15.92
CA LEU A 213 -27.14 -2.34 16.85
C LEU A 213 -26.92 -1.02 17.59
N GLU A 214 -28.00 -0.43 18.11
CA GLU A 214 -27.91 0.81 18.89
C GLU A 214 -27.01 0.58 20.11
N LEU A 215 -26.37 1.65 20.60
CA LEU A 215 -25.47 1.58 21.76
C LEU A 215 -26.12 0.95 23.01
N CYS A 216 -27.46 1.00 23.12
CA CYS A 216 -28.22 0.38 24.21
C CYS A 216 -28.31 -1.15 24.11
N ASP A 217 -28.03 -1.73 22.94
CA ASP A 217 -28.16 -3.16 22.67
C ASP A 217 -26.82 -3.90 22.80
N TRP A 218 -25.75 -3.18 23.15
CA TRP A 218 -24.42 -3.75 23.22
C TRP A 218 -24.21 -4.49 24.55
N GLU A 219 -23.87 -5.77 24.48
CA GLU A 219 -23.34 -6.50 25.63
C GLU A 219 -21.90 -6.05 25.89
N ILE A 220 -21.69 -5.23 26.93
CA ILE A 220 -20.37 -4.75 27.34
C ILE A 220 -19.82 -5.73 28.40
N PRO A 221 -18.76 -6.50 28.10
CA PRO A 221 -18.11 -7.37 29.08
C PRO A 221 -17.66 -6.58 30.30
N ALA A 222 -17.89 -7.11 31.51
CA ALA A 222 -17.59 -6.45 32.78
C ALA A 222 -16.11 -6.05 32.97
N GLU A 223 -15.23 -6.67 32.18
CA GLU A 223 -13.77 -6.45 32.17
C GLU A 223 -13.30 -5.34 31.22
N MET A 224 -14.19 -4.72 30.43
CA MET A 224 -13.84 -3.57 29.61
C MET A 224 -13.58 -2.32 30.47
N MET A 225 -12.33 -1.86 30.50
CA MET A 225 -11.99 -0.56 31.08
C MET A 225 -12.60 0.57 30.25
N VAL A 226 -13.49 1.36 30.85
CA VAL A 226 -13.98 2.61 30.29
C VAL A 226 -12.81 3.61 30.19
N VAL A 227 -12.25 3.76 28.99
CA VAL A 227 -11.23 4.76 28.72
C VAL A 227 -11.93 6.12 28.54
N LYS A 228 -11.83 7.00 29.55
CA LYS A 228 -12.33 8.38 29.42
C LYS A 228 -11.55 9.11 28.31
N PRO A 229 -12.22 9.92 27.47
CA PRO A 229 -11.53 10.76 26.50
C PRO A 229 -10.53 11.66 27.21
N ARG A 230 -9.33 11.81 26.62
CA ARG A 230 -8.33 12.78 27.09
C ARG A 230 -8.64 14.16 26.55
#